data_AF-A0A0T7H3J7-F1
#
_entry.id   AF-A0A0T7H3J7-F1
#
_cell.length_a   1.000
_cell.length_b   1.000
_cell.length_c   1.000
_cell.angle_alpha   90.00
_cell.angle_beta   90.00
_cell.angle_gamma   90.00
#
_symmetry.space_group_name_H-M   'P 1'
#
loop_
_entity.id
_entity.type
_entity.pdbx_description
1 polymer ?
#
loop_
_entity_poly.entity_id
_entity_poly.type
_entity_poly.pdbx_seq_one_letter_code
_entity_poly.pdbx_strand_id
1 'polypeptide(L)'
;MNSKIIPVIMAGGKGTRLWPLSRASAPKQFIQFIGDKTLFQATLSRVSDPKLYEAPVVITNEDFRFLVAEQARELGIKLSGILLEPVARNTAPAVAAAAAFVEGRFGEDAILQVLASDHEITADAGYFDAIGIARQTALSGKLVTFGIAPTEPATGYGYIEIGEALPSGACKVKRFVEKPVLAEAEKMLSTGGFVWNSGIFMFKAGQVLSELSAFAPEVEAAARAALAKASSDLDFTRLDAQEFAASPDISVDYALMEKTSNAAVVPSSFNWSDLGSWDAVWKLGARDEAGNVASGNATLINTKNSLVMSRTSHLAVQGLDGVAVIASEDAVYVGRLEDSQDVGKIVKQLAAAKATSALTETHPTSYRPWGGYTSVLNGDRFQVKRLFVTPGKKLSLQKHHHRSEHWICVKGTAEVTIGEETRIVRENESIYIPQGEVHRLANPGKIMLEVIEVQTGSYLGEDDIIRIVDEFGRG
;
A
#
# COMPACT_ATOMS: atom_id res chain seq x y z
N MET A 1 -1.86 -31.68 13.33
CA MET A 1 -0.81 -30.88 12.69
C MET A 1 -1.14 -29.41 12.91
N ASN A 2 -0.23 -28.63 13.50
CA ASN A 2 -0.46 -27.22 13.79
C ASN A 2 -0.25 -26.43 12.47
N SER A 3 -1.24 -26.41 11.57
CA SER A 3 -1.10 -25.75 10.26
C SER A 3 -0.96 -24.24 10.46
N LYS A 4 0.22 -23.68 10.17
CA LYS A 4 0.46 -22.24 10.26
C LYS A 4 -0.51 -21.47 9.37
N ILE A 5 -0.73 -20.21 9.71
CA ILE A 5 -1.56 -19.29 8.93
C ILE A 5 -0.71 -18.73 7.80
N ILE A 6 -1.27 -18.62 6.60
CA ILE A 6 -0.63 -17.96 5.45
C ILE A 6 -1.20 -16.55 5.35
N PRO A 7 -0.41 -15.51 5.62
CA PRO A 7 -0.87 -14.13 5.43
C PRO A 7 -1.04 -13.85 3.93
N VAL A 8 -2.19 -13.33 3.55
CA VAL A 8 -2.45 -12.77 2.22
C VAL A 8 -2.67 -11.27 2.39
N ILE A 9 -1.69 -10.47 1.96
CA ILE A 9 -1.73 -9.02 2.11
C ILE A 9 -2.15 -8.38 0.78
N MET A 10 -3.27 -7.67 0.79
CA MET A 10 -3.79 -6.93 -0.36
C MET A 10 -3.24 -5.51 -0.36
N ALA A 11 -2.52 -5.14 -1.42
CA ALA A 11 -1.82 -3.86 -1.55
C ALA A 11 -2.10 -3.13 -2.88
N GLY A 12 -3.30 -3.27 -3.43
CA GLY A 12 -3.72 -2.65 -4.70
C GLY A 12 -4.36 -1.26 -4.61
N GLY A 13 -4.71 -0.78 -3.41
CA GLY A 13 -5.39 0.51 -3.23
C GLY A 13 -4.53 1.71 -3.62
N LYS A 14 -5.10 2.73 -4.27
CA LYS A 14 -4.39 4.00 -4.60
C LYS A 14 -4.37 5.01 -3.43
N GLY A 15 -5.31 4.90 -2.48
CA GLY A 15 -5.24 5.61 -1.19
C GLY A 15 -5.07 7.14 -1.23
N THR A 16 -5.83 7.88 -2.05
CA THR A 16 -5.60 9.32 -2.32
C THR A 16 -6.17 10.30 -1.29
N ARG A 17 -6.88 9.83 -0.25
CA ARG A 17 -7.54 10.71 0.75
C ARG A 17 -6.57 11.36 1.74
N LEU A 18 -5.31 10.92 1.78
CA LEU A 18 -4.22 11.52 2.56
C LEU A 18 -3.32 12.39 1.67
N TRP A 19 -3.91 13.08 0.70
CA TRP A 19 -3.26 14.17 -0.02
C TRP A 19 -2.91 15.30 0.97
N PRO A 20 -1.71 15.91 0.89
CA PRO A 20 -0.78 15.92 -0.22
C PRO A 20 0.38 14.94 -0.03
N LEU A 21 0.33 13.99 0.90
CA LEU A 21 1.38 12.97 0.96
C LEU A 21 1.07 11.82 -0.01
N SER A 22 -0.19 11.37 -0.08
CA SER A 22 -0.56 10.31 -1.03
C SER A 22 -0.87 10.85 -2.42
N ARG A 23 -0.52 10.02 -3.41
CA ARG A 23 -0.72 10.24 -4.85
C ARG A 23 -1.06 8.90 -5.51
N ALA A 24 -1.56 8.91 -6.74
CA ALA A 24 -1.80 7.66 -7.47
C ALA A 24 -0.53 6.78 -7.57
N SER A 25 0.64 7.38 -7.78
CA SER A 25 1.93 6.68 -7.87
C SER A 25 2.60 6.41 -6.52
N ALA A 26 2.07 6.97 -5.42
CA ALA A 26 2.53 6.72 -4.06
C ALA A 26 1.31 6.52 -3.14
N PRO A 27 0.74 5.30 -3.15
CA PRO A 27 -0.39 4.99 -2.30
C PRO A 27 -0.08 5.07 -0.81
N LYS A 28 -1.11 5.35 0.00
CA LYS A 28 -0.97 5.54 1.45
C LYS A 28 -0.28 4.38 2.16
N GLN A 29 -0.50 3.14 1.74
CA GLN A 29 0.10 1.96 2.40
C GLN A 29 1.63 1.93 2.36
N PHE A 30 2.22 2.60 1.37
CA PHE A 30 3.66 2.66 1.17
C PHE A 30 4.28 3.97 1.69
N ILE A 31 3.49 4.82 2.36
CA ILE A 31 3.91 6.12 2.88
C ILE A 31 4.04 6.04 4.40
N GLN A 32 5.15 6.57 4.90
CA GLN A 32 5.35 6.81 6.31
C GLN A 32 4.65 8.13 6.70
N PHE A 33 3.65 8.02 7.59
CA PHE A 33 2.92 9.17 8.14
C PHE A 33 3.43 9.53 9.53
N ILE A 34 3.29 8.58 10.47
CA ILE A 34 3.73 8.70 11.87
C ILE A 34 4.60 7.47 12.17
N GLY A 35 5.61 7.63 13.04
CA GLY A 35 6.53 6.56 13.39
C GLY A 35 7.60 6.32 12.32
N ASP A 36 8.20 5.14 12.31
CA ASP A 36 9.35 4.75 11.47
C ASP A 36 8.99 3.78 10.33
N LYS A 37 7.73 3.33 10.26
CA LYS A 37 7.25 2.33 9.30
C LYS A 37 6.09 2.85 8.46
N THR A 38 5.93 2.28 7.28
CA THR A 38 4.70 2.38 6.49
C THR A 38 3.62 1.44 7.03
N LEU A 39 2.36 1.64 6.65
CA LEU A 39 1.27 0.71 7.02
C LEU A 39 1.51 -0.70 6.47
N PHE A 40 2.09 -0.80 5.27
CA PHE A 40 2.46 -2.07 4.67
C PHE A 40 3.56 -2.76 5.51
N GLN A 41 4.59 -2.03 5.91
CA GLN A 41 5.66 -2.55 6.78
C GLN A 41 5.15 -2.94 8.18
N ALA A 42 4.23 -2.18 8.75
CA ALA A 42 3.57 -2.52 10.00
C ALA A 42 2.77 -3.82 9.86
N THR A 43 2.05 -3.99 8.75
CA THR A 43 1.31 -5.22 8.44
C THR A 43 2.23 -6.42 8.26
N LEU A 44 3.34 -6.29 7.53
CA LEU A 44 4.35 -7.35 7.41
C LEU A 44 4.94 -7.74 8.77
N SER A 45 5.30 -6.76 9.60
CA SER A 45 5.84 -6.99 10.95
C SER A 45 4.84 -7.73 11.85
N ARG A 46 3.55 -7.39 11.75
CA ARG A 46 2.48 -7.99 12.55
C ARG A 46 2.28 -9.48 12.26
N VAL A 47 2.62 -9.94 11.05
CA VAL A 47 2.47 -11.34 10.63
C VAL A 47 3.81 -12.07 10.47
N SER A 48 4.87 -11.59 11.12
CA SER A 48 6.22 -12.14 10.95
C SER A 48 6.62 -13.23 11.95
N ASP A 49 5.79 -13.59 12.93
CA ASP A 49 6.12 -14.65 13.88
C ASP A 49 6.14 -16.03 13.18
N PRO A 50 7.32 -16.65 13.00
CA PRO A 50 7.44 -17.91 12.26
C PRO A 50 6.82 -19.11 12.97
N LYS A 51 6.43 -18.98 14.25
CA LYS A 51 5.70 -20.01 15.00
C LYS A 51 4.22 -20.06 14.62
N LEU A 52 3.66 -18.92 14.22
CA LEU A 52 2.23 -18.78 13.90
C LEU A 52 2.00 -18.69 12.39
N TYR A 53 2.89 -18.03 11.67
CA TYR A 53 2.73 -17.69 10.26
C TYR A 53 3.74 -18.37 9.35
N GLU A 54 3.32 -18.65 8.12
CA GLU A 54 4.20 -18.82 6.97
C GLU A 54 4.62 -17.45 6.41
N ALA A 55 5.60 -17.44 5.50
CA ALA A 55 5.98 -16.23 4.79
C ALA A 55 4.78 -15.64 4.02
N PRO A 56 4.54 -14.31 4.05
CA PRO A 56 3.36 -13.70 3.43
C PRO A 56 3.30 -13.87 1.92
N VAL A 57 2.09 -14.01 1.39
CA VAL A 57 1.78 -13.77 -0.03
C VAL A 57 1.23 -12.35 -0.15
N VAL A 58 1.77 -11.56 -1.06
CA VAL A 58 1.29 -10.19 -1.32
C VAL A 58 0.62 -10.17 -2.67
N ILE A 59 -0.58 -9.59 -2.77
CA ILE A 59 -1.23 -9.30 -4.04
C ILE A 59 -1.34 -7.78 -4.22
N THR A 60 -0.88 -7.29 -5.35
CA THR A 60 -0.80 -5.84 -5.62
C THR A 60 -0.89 -5.56 -7.12
N ASN A 61 -1.08 -4.30 -7.49
CA ASN A 61 -0.98 -3.89 -8.88
C ASN A 61 0.46 -3.97 -9.41
N GLU A 62 0.63 -4.29 -10.70
CA GLU A 62 1.94 -4.33 -11.38
C GLU A 62 2.82 -3.09 -11.09
N ASP A 63 2.21 -1.90 -11.00
CA ASP A 63 2.93 -0.64 -10.77
C ASP A 63 3.61 -0.57 -9.40
N PHE A 64 3.11 -1.31 -8.40
CA PHE A 64 3.62 -1.29 -7.03
C PHE A 64 4.55 -2.45 -6.69
N ARG A 65 4.82 -3.34 -7.65
CA ARG A 65 5.64 -4.55 -7.45
C ARG A 65 6.98 -4.27 -6.77
N PHE A 66 7.65 -3.18 -7.16
CA PHE A 66 8.95 -2.81 -6.60
C PHE A 66 8.83 -2.22 -5.20
N LEU A 67 7.79 -1.42 -4.92
CA LEU A 67 7.54 -0.89 -3.57
C LEU A 67 7.33 -2.04 -2.57
N VAL A 68 6.53 -3.05 -2.96
CA VAL A 68 6.27 -4.23 -2.14
C VAL A 68 7.57 -4.99 -1.85
N ALA A 69 8.33 -5.33 -2.89
CA ALA A 69 9.57 -6.10 -2.73
C ALA A 69 10.62 -5.34 -1.90
N GLU A 70 10.78 -4.04 -2.14
CA GLU A 70 11.75 -3.20 -1.44
C GLU A 70 11.40 -3.02 0.05
N GLN A 71 10.14 -2.69 0.36
CA GLN A 71 9.74 -2.49 1.76
C GLN A 71 9.77 -3.79 2.57
N ALA A 72 9.50 -4.95 1.96
CA ALA A 72 9.70 -6.24 2.62
C ALA A 72 11.20 -6.53 2.87
N ARG A 73 12.06 -6.21 1.89
CA ARG A 73 13.51 -6.37 1.99
C ARG A 73 14.13 -5.48 3.07
N GLU A 74 13.68 -4.23 3.21
CA GLU A 74 14.11 -3.32 4.27
C GLU A 74 13.89 -3.90 5.68
N LEU A 75 12.82 -4.68 5.87
CA LEU A 75 12.54 -5.38 7.12
C LEU A 75 13.23 -6.74 7.23
N GLY A 76 13.91 -7.21 6.19
CA GLY A 76 14.46 -8.56 6.12
C GLY A 76 13.39 -9.67 6.10
N ILE A 77 12.15 -9.34 5.73
CA ILE A 77 11.03 -10.29 5.69
C ILE A 77 10.97 -10.94 4.32
N LYS A 78 11.06 -12.28 4.28
CA LYS A 78 10.88 -13.06 3.07
C LYS A 78 9.40 -13.21 2.75
N LEU A 79 9.05 -13.05 1.47
CA LEU A 79 7.70 -13.29 0.97
C LEU A 79 7.62 -14.67 0.31
N SER A 80 6.47 -15.33 0.42
CA SER A 80 6.18 -16.56 -0.31
C SER A 80 5.93 -16.28 -1.79
N GLY A 81 5.40 -15.11 -2.13
CA GLY A 81 5.22 -14.68 -3.51
C GLY A 81 4.56 -13.32 -3.59
N ILE A 82 4.77 -12.64 -4.72
CA ILE A 82 4.13 -11.37 -5.06
C ILE A 82 3.28 -11.60 -6.31
N LEU A 83 1.96 -11.62 -6.15
CA LEU A 83 1.00 -11.72 -7.25
C LEU A 83 0.72 -10.32 -7.78
N LEU A 84 0.86 -10.15 -9.09
CA LEU A 84 0.66 -8.88 -9.76
C LEU A 84 -0.66 -8.88 -10.54
N GLU A 85 -1.55 -7.99 -10.12
CA GLU A 85 -2.81 -7.68 -10.78
C GLU A 85 -2.54 -6.77 -11.98
N PRO A 86 -2.88 -7.22 -13.21
CA PRO A 86 -2.68 -6.43 -14.42
C PRO A 86 -3.70 -5.30 -14.57
N VAL A 87 -4.86 -5.43 -13.92
CA VAL A 87 -5.93 -4.43 -13.88
C VAL A 87 -6.63 -4.50 -12.52
N ALA A 88 -7.10 -3.37 -12.00
CA ALA A 88 -7.85 -3.35 -10.75
C ALA A 88 -9.27 -3.92 -10.96
N ARG A 89 -9.63 -4.92 -10.13
CA ARG A 89 -10.97 -5.55 -10.12
C ARG A 89 -11.55 -5.70 -8.71
N ASN A 90 -11.10 -4.88 -7.76
CA ASN A 90 -11.52 -4.89 -6.36
C ASN A 90 -11.16 -6.20 -5.63
N THR A 91 -11.69 -6.43 -4.44
CA THR A 91 -11.13 -7.43 -3.51
C THR A 91 -11.51 -8.88 -3.81
N ALA A 92 -12.66 -9.17 -4.45
CA ALA A 92 -13.03 -10.57 -4.68
C ALA A 92 -12.07 -11.29 -5.64
N PRO A 93 -11.71 -10.71 -6.81
CA PRO A 93 -10.77 -11.36 -7.74
C PRO A 93 -9.36 -11.47 -7.15
N ALA A 94 -8.93 -10.48 -6.36
CA ALA A 94 -7.66 -10.54 -5.65
C ALA A 94 -7.64 -11.69 -4.63
N VAL A 95 -8.69 -11.82 -3.81
CA VAL A 95 -8.82 -12.92 -2.84
C VAL A 95 -8.87 -14.27 -3.55
N ALA A 96 -9.63 -14.39 -4.65
CA ALA A 96 -9.74 -15.63 -5.42
C ALA A 96 -8.38 -16.06 -6.01
N ALA A 97 -7.65 -15.13 -6.63
CA ALA A 97 -6.33 -15.42 -7.20
C ALA A 97 -5.30 -15.82 -6.13
N ALA A 98 -5.28 -15.11 -4.99
CA ALA A 98 -4.42 -15.44 -3.87
C ALA A 98 -4.80 -16.80 -3.23
N ALA A 99 -6.09 -17.09 -3.09
CA ALA A 99 -6.56 -18.38 -2.57
C ALA A 99 -6.19 -19.53 -3.50
N ALA A 100 -6.36 -19.38 -4.82
CA ALA A 100 -5.96 -20.40 -5.80
C ALA A 100 -4.44 -20.63 -5.81
N PHE A 101 -3.64 -19.56 -5.68
CA PHE A 101 -2.18 -19.67 -5.55
C PHE A 101 -1.77 -20.40 -4.27
N VAL A 102 -2.40 -20.08 -3.15
CA VAL A 102 -2.14 -20.74 -1.87
C VAL A 102 -2.57 -22.20 -1.90
N GLU A 103 -3.74 -22.51 -2.44
CA GLU A 103 -4.23 -23.87 -2.63
C GLU A 103 -3.23 -24.71 -3.42
N GLY A 104 -2.75 -24.20 -4.57
CA GLY A 104 -1.82 -24.92 -5.43
C GLY A 104 -0.45 -25.20 -4.78
N ARG A 105 -0.03 -24.40 -3.79
CA ARG A 105 1.28 -24.51 -3.16
C ARG A 105 1.27 -25.15 -1.78
N PHE A 106 0.21 -24.92 -1.00
CA PHE A 106 0.11 -25.33 0.41
C PHE A 106 -1.06 -26.31 0.65
N GLY A 107 -1.90 -26.57 -0.35
CA GLY A 107 -3.05 -27.47 -0.29
C GLY A 107 -4.37 -26.77 0.04
N GLU A 108 -5.48 -27.45 -0.24
CA GLU A 108 -6.85 -26.93 -0.05
C GLU A 108 -7.21 -26.61 1.41
N ASP A 109 -6.60 -27.33 2.36
CA ASP A 109 -6.80 -27.15 3.80
C ASP A 109 -5.98 -25.99 4.41
N ALA A 110 -5.14 -25.33 3.61
CA ALA A 110 -4.31 -24.23 4.08
C ALA A 110 -5.17 -23.05 4.57
N ILE A 111 -4.82 -22.50 5.74
CA ILE A 111 -5.56 -21.39 6.36
C ILE A 111 -4.95 -20.07 5.88
N LEU A 112 -5.75 -19.26 5.20
CA LEU A 112 -5.37 -17.91 4.79
C LEU A 112 -5.88 -16.90 5.81
N GLN A 113 -5.07 -15.88 6.07
CA GLN A 113 -5.53 -14.65 6.69
C GLN A 113 -5.40 -13.51 5.67
N VAL A 114 -6.54 -13.04 5.17
CA VAL A 114 -6.60 -11.91 4.24
C VAL A 114 -6.57 -10.60 5.02
N LEU A 115 -5.62 -9.73 4.66
CA LEU A 115 -5.32 -8.48 5.33
C LEU A 115 -5.25 -7.35 4.32
N ALA A 116 -5.85 -6.22 4.64
CA ALA A 116 -5.54 -4.97 3.96
C ALA A 116 -4.15 -4.47 4.41
N SER A 117 -3.37 -3.94 3.47
CA SER A 117 -2.04 -3.37 3.73
C SER A 117 -2.07 -1.96 4.34
N ASP A 118 -3.26 -1.38 4.45
CA ASP A 118 -3.47 0.05 4.61
C ASP A 118 -4.29 0.39 5.87
N HIS A 119 -4.38 -0.57 6.80
CA HIS A 119 -4.98 -0.41 8.12
C HIS A 119 -3.91 -0.27 9.20
N GLU A 120 -4.16 0.58 10.19
CA GLU A 120 -3.37 0.67 11.42
C GLU A 120 -3.97 -0.25 12.49
N ILE A 121 -3.19 -1.22 12.96
CA ILE A 121 -3.64 -2.23 13.93
C ILE A 121 -2.55 -2.50 14.95
N THR A 122 -2.88 -2.35 16.23
CA THR A 122 -1.98 -2.71 17.33
C THR A 122 -2.02 -4.23 17.55
N ALA A 123 -0.88 -4.89 17.31
CA ALA A 123 -0.73 -6.34 17.49
C ALA A 123 -0.43 -6.70 18.97
N ASP A 124 -1.38 -6.42 19.86
CA ASP A 124 -1.30 -6.77 21.27
C ASP A 124 -1.85 -8.18 21.56
N ALA A 125 -1.96 -8.55 22.84
CA ALA A 125 -2.53 -9.83 23.25
C ALA A 125 -3.97 -10.01 22.74
N GLY A 126 -4.79 -8.97 22.73
CA GLY A 126 -6.17 -9.02 22.25
C GLY A 126 -6.24 -9.31 20.75
N TYR A 127 -5.30 -8.78 19.95
CA TYR A 127 -5.17 -9.15 18.54
C TYR A 127 -4.89 -10.65 18.39
N PHE A 128 -3.87 -11.18 19.09
CA PHE A 128 -3.49 -12.59 18.94
C PHE A 128 -4.53 -13.57 19.50
N ASP A 129 -5.27 -13.20 20.54
CA ASP A 129 -6.42 -13.97 21.04
C ASP A 129 -7.52 -14.07 19.97
N ALA A 130 -7.85 -12.95 19.31
CA ALA A 130 -8.79 -12.94 18.19
C ALA A 130 -8.31 -13.80 17.01
N ILE A 131 -7.01 -13.77 16.70
CA ILE A 131 -6.39 -14.65 15.68
C ILE A 131 -6.53 -16.13 16.07
N GLY A 132 -6.33 -16.47 17.34
CA GLY A 132 -6.51 -17.82 17.86
C GLY A 132 -7.95 -18.34 17.66
N ILE A 133 -8.94 -17.53 18.05
CA ILE A 133 -10.37 -17.83 17.87
C ILE A 133 -10.70 -17.99 16.38
N ALA A 134 -10.26 -17.04 15.56
CA ALA A 134 -10.51 -17.05 14.11
C ALA A 134 -9.92 -18.31 13.46
N ARG A 135 -8.70 -18.70 13.83
CA ARG A 135 -8.03 -19.88 13.29
C ARG A 135 -8.79 -21.16 13.62
N GLN A 136 -9.22 -21.34 14.88
CA GLN A 136 -10.03 -22.50 15.25
C GLN A 136 -11.38 -22.53 14.52
N THR A 137 -11.99 -21.36 14.35
CA THR A 137 -13.26 -21.22 13.63
C THR A 137 -13.09 -21.55 12.15
N ALA A 138 -12.04 -21.06 11.50
CA ALA A 138 -11.73 -21.35 10.09
C ALA A 138 -11.40 -22.83 9.86
N LEU A 139 -10.70 -23.48 10.80
CA LEU A 139 -10.44 -24.92 10.75
C LEU A 139 -11.74 -25.76 10.78
N SER A 140 -12.81 -25.24 11.37
CA SER A 140 -14.15 -25.86 11.34
C SER A 140 -14.91 -25.67 10.02
N GLY A 141 -14.29 -25.01 9.02
CA GLY A 141 -14.86 -24.79 7.69
C GLY A 141 -15.66 -23.48 7.55
N LYS A 142 -15.55 -22.56 8.50
CA LYS A 142 -16.24 -21.25 8.46
C LYS A 142 -15.43 -20.19 7.71
N LEU A 143 -16.15 -19.21 7.16
CA LEU A 143 -15.57 -18.00 6.57
C LEU A 143 -15.57 -16.90 7.64
N VAL A 144 -14.41 -16.64 8.24
CA VAL A 144 -14.32 -15.80 9.42
C VAL A 144 -13.99 -14.36 9.02
N THR A 145 -14.69 -13.39 9.61
CA THR A 145 -14.35 -11.96 9.61
C THR A 145 -14.13 -11.46 11.05
N PHE A 146 -13.54 -10.28 11.20
CA PHE A 146 -13.30 -9.64 12.50
C PHE A 146 -14.17 -8.40 12.65
N GLY A 147 -14.92 -8.35 13.73
CA GLY A 147 -15.90 -7.31 14.03
C GLY A 147 -15.37 -6.29 15.03
N ILE A 148 -15.32 -5.01 14.66
CA ILE A 148 -14.90 -3.91 15.54
C ILE A 148 -16.13 -3.24 16.16
N ALA A 149 -16.06 -2.88 17.44
CA ALA A 149 -17.14 -2.16 18.11
C ALA A 149 -17.38 -0.79 17.45
N PRO A 150 -18.60 -0.50 16.95
CA PRO A 150 -18.90 0.78 16.33
C PRO A 150 -18.93 1.90 17.37
N THR A 151 -18.24 3.00 17.08
CA THR A 151 -18.26 4.21 17.94
C THR A 151 -19.08 5.35 17.35
N GLU A 152 -19.44 5.26 16.07
CA GLU A 152 -20.18 6.26 15.32
C GLU A 152 -21.00 5.62 14.18
N PRO A 153 -21.98 6.31 13.57
CA PRO A 153 -22.76 5.76 12.45
C PRO A 153 -22.01 5.92 11.11
N ALA A 154 -20.85 5.27 11.00
CA ALA A 154 -19.98 5.36 9.82
C ALA A 154 -20.61 4.70 8.57
N THR A 155 -20.86 5.46 7.52
CA THR A 155 -21.45 4.96 6.25
C THR A 155 -20.42 4.32 5.31
N GLY A 156 -19.12 4.45 5.62
CA GLY A 156 -18.02 3.91 4.83
C GLY A 156 -17.69 2.44 5.10
N TYR A 157 -18.24 1.86 6.18
CA TYR A 157 -17.93 0.51 6.65
C TYR A 157 -19.11 -0.44 6.42
N GLY A 158 -18.82 -1.73 6.29
CA GLY A 158 -19.81 -2.78 6.43
C GLY A 158 -20.20 -3.01 7.90
N TYR A 159 -21.45 -3.39 8.15
CA TYR A 159 -21.96 -3.77 9.46
C TYR A 159 -22.35 -5.24 9.49
N ILE A 160 -22.02 -5.90 10.60
CA ILE A 160 -22.28 -7.32 10.83
C ILE A 160 -23.16 -7.44 12.06
N GLU A 161 -24.35 -8.02 11.89
CA GLU A 161 -25.24 -8.39 13.00
C GLU A 161 -24.74 -9.70 13.63
N ILE A 162 -24.41 -9.63 14.91
CA ILE A 162 -23.91 -10.78 15.67
C ILE A 162 -25.05 -11.77 15.91
N GLY A 163 -24.84 -13.02 15.49
CA GLY A 163 -25.74 -14.13 15.74
C GLY A 163 -25.33 -15.00 16.93
N GLU A 164 -25.72 -16.27 16.89
CA GLU A 164 -25.45 -17.25 17.95
C GLU A 164 -23.94 -17.48 18.15
N ALA A 165 -23.53 -17.64 19.40
CA ALA A 165 -22.17 -18.00 19.75
C ALA A 165 -21.79 -19.40 19.22
N LEU A 166 -20.55 -19.53 18.76
CA LEU A 166 -19.92 -20.77 18.34
C LEU A 166 -18.97 -21.28 19.45
N PRO A 167 -18.72 -22.60 19.54
CA PRO A 167 -17.84 -23.17 20.55
C PRO A 167 -16.40 -22.61 20.57
N SER A 168 -15.94 -22.04 19.46
CA SER A 168 -14.61 -21.43 19.32
C SER A 168 -14.49 -20.07 20.00
N GLY A 169 -15.59 -19.42 20.39
CA GLY A 169 -15.65 -18.03 20.86
C GLY A 169 -16.01 -17.01 19.77
N ALA A 170 -16.10 -17.44 18.51
CA ALA A 170 -16.71 -16.64 17.44
C ALA A 170 -18.24 -16.66 17.52
N CYS A 171 -18.92 -15.85 16.72
CA CYS A 171 -20.37 -15.90 16.56
C CYS A 171 -20.73 -16.15 15.09
N LYS A 172 -21.91 -16.70 14.81
CA LYS A 172 -22.47 -16.71 13.46
C LYS A 172 -22.73 -15.28 13.00
N VAL A 173 -22.62 -15.03 11.70
CA VAL A 173 -23.14 -13.80 11.09
C VAL A 173 -24.64 -13.99 10.86
N LYS A 174 -25.47 -13.17 11.51
CA LYS A 174 -26.92 -13.19 11.29
C LYS A 174 -27.29 -12.40 10.04
N ARG A 175 -26.61 -11.27 9.82
CA ARG A 175 -26.83 -10.38 8.68
C ARG A 175 -25.57 -9.58 8.42
N PHE A 176 -25.25 -9.35 7.15
CA PHE A 176 -24.18 -8.47 6.70
C PHE A 176 -24.80 -7.33 5.89
N VAL A 177 -24.36 -6.11 6.12
CA VAL A 177 -24.84 -4.90 5.43
C VAL A 177 -23.64 -4.06 5.03
N GLU A 178 -23.24 -4.09 3.76
CA GLU A 178 -22.11 -3.29 3.25
C GLU A 178 -22.54 -1.83 3.00
N LYS A 179 -21.85 -0.88 3.64
CA LYS A 179 -21.96 0.58 3.42
C LYS A 179 -23.41 1.10 3.47
N PRO A 180 -24.06 1.01 4.64
CA PRO A 180 -25.42 1.48 4.83
C PRO A 180 -25.55 2.99 4.64
N VAL A 181 -26.77 3.45 4.35
CA VAL A 181 -27.11 4.88 4.46
C VAL A 181 -27.09 5.32 5.93
N LEU A 182 -26.87 6.62 6.18
CA LEU A 182 -26.69 7.16 7.54
C LEU A 182 -27.82 6.76 8.50
N ALA A 183 -29.07 6.87 8.07
CA ALA A 183 -30.23 6.51 8.90
C ALA A 183 -30.24 5.03 9.32
N GLU A 184 -29.74 4.13 8.48
CA GLU A 184 -29.61 2.71 8.83
C GLU A 184 -28.42 2.46 9.75
N ALA A 185 -27.29 3.17 9.55
CA ALA A 185 -26.14 3.11 10.46
C ALA A 185 -26.50 3.59 11.88
N GLU A 186 -27.23 4.70 12.01
CA GLU A 186 -27.75 5.22 13.29
C GLU A 186 -28.69 4.24 13.97
N LYS A 187 -29.57 3.59 13.19
CA LYS A 187 -30.47 2.55 13.71
C LYS A 187 -29.68 1.33 14.20
N MET A 188 -28.67 0.87 13.46
CA MET A 188 -27.84 -0.28 13.87
C MET A 188 -27.04 0.04 15.13
N LEU A 189 -26.46 1.25 15.22
CA LEU A 189 -25.73 1.70 16.39
C LEU A 189 -26.62 1.78 17.64
N SER A 190 -27.82 2.35 17.51
CA SER A 190 -28.78 2.47 18.62
C SER A 190 -29.39 1.13 19.04
N THR A 191 -29.60 0.20 18.11
CA THR A 191 -30.14 -1.14 18.41
C THR A 191 -29.10 -2.00 19.15
N GLY A 192 -27.81 -1.81 18.86
CA GLY A 192 -26.74 -2.65 19.38
C GLY A 192 -26.72 -4.04 18.73
N GLY A 193 -25.72 -4.85 19.09
CA GLY A 193 -25.52 -6.18 18.49
C GLY A 193 -24.91 -6.16 17.08
N PHE A 194 -24.45 -5.00 16.62
CA PHE A 194 -23.73 -4.84 15.36
C PHE A 194 -22.26 -4.50 15.61
N VAL A 195 -21.41 -4.97 14.70
CA VAL A 195 -19.98 -4.65 14.64
C VAL A 195 -19.60 -4.19 13.25
N TRP A 196 -18.59 -3.33 13.13
CA TRP A 196 -18.01 -2.96 11.85
C TRP A 196 -17.21 -4.13 11.27
N ASN A 197 -17.36 -4.37 9.98
CA ASN A 197 -16.48 -5.24 9.21
C ASN A 197 -15.09 -4.60 9.09
N SER A 198 -14.07 -5.23 9.66
CA SER A 198 -12.69 -4.74 9.61
C SER A 198 -12.00 -4.94 8.25
N GLY A 199 -12.62 -5.68 7.33
CA GLY A 199 -12.02 -6.10 6.06
C GLY A 199 -10.91 -7.15 6.21
N ILE A 200 -10.73 -7.72 7.41
CA ILE A 200 -9.83 -8.84 7.67
C ILE A 200 -10.65 -10.13 7.61
N PHE A 201 -10.13 -11.14 6.91
CA PHE A 201 -10.79 -12.43 6.79
C PHE A 201 -9.86 -13.59 7.11
N MET A 202 -10.44 -14.73 7.52
CA MET A 202 -9.71 -15.97 7.70
C MET A 202 -10.55 -17.17 7.29
N PHE A 203 -9.99 -18.01 6.41
CA PHE A 203 -10.69 -19.20 5.88
C PHE A 203 -9.68 -20.20 5.29
N LYS A 204 -10.14 -21.43 5.05
CA LYS A 204 -9.41 -22.42 4.25
C LYS A 204 -9.42 -22.05 2.76
N ALA A 205 -8.33 -22.36 2.05
CA ALA A 205 -8.18 -22.07 0.62
C ALA A 205 -9.28 -22.71 -0.23
N GLY A 206 -9.48 -24.02 -0.10
CA GLY A 206 -10.50 -24.74 -0.85
C GLY A 206 -11.92 -24.28 -0.49
N GLN A 207 -12.17 -23.94 0.78
CA GLN A 207 -13.48 -23.49 1.22
C GLN A 207 -13.88 -22.15 0.58
N VAL A 208 -12.99 -21.15 0.58
CA VAL A 208 -13.31 -19.85 -0.04
C VAL A 208 -13.49 -19.98 -1.54
N LEU A 209 -12.68 -20.80 -2.22
CA LEU A 209 -12.80 -21.03 -3.66
C LEU A 209 -14.12 -21.75 -3.99
N SER A 210 -14.50 -22.76 -3.20
CA SER A 210 -15.78 -23.45 -3.34
C SER A 210 -16.98 -22.51 -3.17
N GLU A 211 -16.95 -21.63 -2.16
CA GLU A 211 -18.04 -20.67 -1.95
C GLU A 211 -18.08 -19.59 -3.03
N LEU A 212 -16.91 -19.12 -3.51
CA LEU A 212 -16.84 -18.22 -4.68
C LEU A 212 -17.38 -18.91 -5.93
N SER A 213 -17.09 -20.18 -6.16
CA SER A 213 -17.66 -20.94 -7.27
C SER A 213 -19.20 -21.02 -7.18
N ALA A 214 -19.78 -20.99 -5.99
CA ALA A 214 -21.23 -21.02 -5.80
C ALA A 214 -21.90 -19.64 -5.97
N PHE A 215 -21.29 -18.58 -5.45
CA PHE A 215 -21.91 -17.25 -5.36
C PHE A 215 -21.39 -16.20 -6.37
N ALA A 216 -20.21 -16.45 -6.93
CA ALA A 216 -19.52 -15.60 -7.90
C ALA A 216 -18.63 -16.45 -8.85
N PRO A 217 -19.20 -17.41 -9.60
CA PRO A 217 -18.43 -18.36 -10.43
C PRO A 217 -17.51 -17.67 -11.44
N GLU A 218 -17.92 -16.53 -11.99
CA GLU A 218 -17.10 -15.74 -12.91
C GLU A 218 -15.80 -15.23 -12.26
N VAL A 219 -15.84 -14.88 -10.97
CA VAL A 219 -14.65 -14.44 -10.21
C VAL A 219 -13.66 -15.59 -10.03
N GLU A 220 -14.18 -16.75 -9.62
CA GLU A 220 -13.38 -17.94 -9.35
C GLU A 220 -12.72 -18.48 -10.63
N ALA A 221 -13.51 -18.60 -11.71
CA ALA A 221 -13.04 -19.09 -12.99
C ALA A 221 -11.98 -18.18 -13.60
N ALA A 222 -12.20 -16.85 -13.59
CA ALA A 222 -11.24 -15.88 -14.08
C ALA A 222 -9.92 -15.92 -13.28
N ALA A 223 -10.00 -16.02 -11.95
CA ALA A 223 -8.82 -16.12 -11.10
C ALA A 223 -7.99 -17.38 -11.39
N ARG A 224 -8.63 -18.56 -11.53
CA ARG A 224 -7.92 -19.79 -11.89
C ARG A 224 -7.33 -19.73 -13.29
N ALA A 225 -8.07 -19.22 -14.27
CA ALA A 225 -7.59 -19.09 -15.64
C ALA A 225 -6.38 -18.14 -15.73
N ALA A 226 -6.46 -16.99 -15.04
CA ALA A 226 -5.39 -16.02 -14.99
C ALA A 226 -4.12 -16.56 -14.33
N LEU A 227 -4.28 -17.36 -13.26
CA LEU A 227 -3.16 -18.00 -12.59
C LEU A 227 -2.55 -19.13 -13.44
N ALA A 228 -3.37 -19.93 -14.13
CA ALA A 228 -2.90 -21.01 -14.98
C ALA A 228 -2.06 -20.52 -16.18
N LYS A 229 -2.34 -19.30 -16.67
CA LYS A 229 -1.59 -18.62 -17.74
C LYS A 229 -0.59 -17.59 -17.20
N ALA A 230 -0.38 -17.54 -15.88
CA ALA A 230 0.51 -16.56 -15.29
C ALA A 230 1.96 -16.76 -15.76
N SER A 231 2.70 -15.66 -15.82
CA SER A 231 4.14 -15.68 -16.06
C SER A 231 4.88 -15.35 -14.78
N SER A 232 5.98 -16.05 -14.53
CA SER A 232 6.84 -15.80 -13.36
C SER A 232 8.16 -15.19 -13.82
N ASP A 233 8.57 -14.12 -13.14
CA ASP A 233 9.90 -13.52 -13.31
C ASP A 233 10.37 -12.93 -11.97
N LEU A 234 11.59 -13.31 -11.57
CA LEU A 234 12.14 -13.06 -10.23
C LEU A 234 11.18 -13.53 -9.11
N ASP A 235 10.77 -12.62 -8.24
CA ASP A 235 9.86 -12.86 -7.11
C ASP A 235 8.37 -12.60 -7.49
N PHE A 236 8.09 -12.31 -8.76
CA PHE A 236 6.79 -11.87 -9.24
C PHE A 236 6.05 -12.95 -10.03
N THR A 237 4.77 -13.12 -9.74
CA THR A 237 3.81 -13.89 -10.53
C THR A 237 2.82 -12.91 -11.16
N ARG A 238 2.96 -12.68 -12.46
CA ARG A 238 2.07 -11.81 -13.24
C ARG A 238 0.89 -12.62 -13.73
N LEU A 239 -0.29 -12.28 -13.21
CA LEU A 239 -1.54 -12.89 -13.65
C LEU A 239 -1.80 -12.52 -15.12
N ASP A 240 -2.36 -13.45 -15.90
CA ASP A 240 -2.70 -13.16 -17.28
C ASP A 240 -3.73 -12.03 -17.37
N ALA A 241 -3.42 -11.03 -18.19
CA ALA A 241 -4.20 -9.81 -18.29
C ALA A 241 -5.60 -10.03 -18.87
N GLN A 242 -5.72 -10.89 -19.88
CA GLN A 242 -6.99 -11.14 -20.55
C GLN A 242 -7.93 -11.92 -19.65
N GLU A 243 -7.43 -13.00 -19.03
CA GLU A 243 -8.23 -13.85 -18.15
C GLU A 243 -8.62 -13.11 -16.87
N PHE A 244 -7.70 -12.36 -16.25
CA PHE A 244 -8.01 -11.62 -15.03
C PHE A 244 -9.02 -10.49 -15.29
N ALA A 245 -8.90 -9.81 -16.43
CA ALA A 245 -9.83 -8.74 -16.81
C ALA A 245 -11.25 -9.24 -17.09
N ALA A 246 -11.46 -10.53 -17.35
CA ALA A 246 -12.78 -11.13 -17.49
C ALA A 246 -13.55 -11.21 -16.15
N SER A 247 -12.83 -11.13 -15.03
CA SER A 247 -13.44 -11.08 -13.69
C SER A 247 -14.24 -9.79 -13.49
N PRO A 248 -15.44 -9.84 -12.87
CA PRO A 248 -16.19 -8.64 -12.53
C PRO A 248 -15.45 -7.79 -11.48
N ASP A 249 -15.65 -6.47 -11.56
CA ASP A 249 -15.12 -5.51 -10.58
C ASP A 249 -16.03 -5.47 -9.33
N ILE A 250 -15.72 -6.32 -8.34
CA ILE A 250 -16.60 -6.56 -7.17
C ILE A 250 -15.79 -6.85 -5.90
N SER A 251 -16.25 -6.36 -4.75
CA SER A 251 -15.62 -6.67 -3.46
C SER A 251 -16.01 -8.07 -2.98
N VAL A 252 -15.14 -8.68 -2.16
CA VAL A 252 -15.42 -9.98 -1.52
C VAL A 252 -16.67 -9.90 -0.61
N ASP A 253 -16.92 -8.73 -0.04
CA ASP A 253 -18.09 -8.47 0.80
C ASP A 253 -19.39 -8.70 0.01
N TYR A 254 -19.54 -8.09 -1.16
CA TYR A 254 -20.70 -8.26 -2.05
C TYR A 254 -20.71 -9.60 -2.79
N ALA A 255 -19.54 -10.06 -3.25
CA ALA A 255 -19.44 -11.28 -4.04
C ALA A 255 -19.80 -12.53 -3.21
N LEU A 256 -19.42 -12.53 -1.92
CA LEU A 256 -19.41 -13.71 -1.07
C LEU A 256 -20.03 -13.46 0.32
N MET A 257 -19.51 -12.51 1.10
CA MET A 257 -19.83 -12.42 2.53
C MET A 257 -21.30 -12.07 2.82
N GLU A 258 -21.94 -11.26 1.97
CA GLU A 258 -23.37 -10.96 2.08
C GLU A 258 -24.29 -12.15 1.74
N LYS A 259 -23.78 -13.13 0.99
CA LYS A 259 -24.60 -14.22 0.44
C LYS A 259 -24.41 -15.55 1.17
N THR A 260 -23.22 -15.79 1.71
CA THR A 260 -22.89 -17.06 2.36
C THR A 260 -23.60 -17.21 3.71
N SER A 261 -24.18 -18.39 3.95
CA SER A 261 -24.68 -18.79 5.27
C SER A 261 -23.58 -19.34 6.19
N ASN A 262 -22.34 -19.41 5.70
CA ASN A 262 -21.22 -20.05 6.37
C ASN A 262 -20.26 -19.03 7.03
N ALA A 263 -20.64 -17.75 7.04
CA ALA A 263 -19.86 -16.70 7.69
C ALA A 263 -19.90 -16.78 9.22
N ALA A 264 -18.77 -16.45 9.84
CA ALA A 264 -18.62 -16.24 11.27
C ALA A 264 -17.89 -14.92 11.53
N VAL A 265 -18.16 -14.30 12.68
CA VAL A 265 -17.50 -13.07 13.11
C VAL A 265 -16.83 -13.28 14.46
N VAL A 266 -15.61 -12.76 14.60
CA VAL A 266 -14.92 -12.65 15.89
C VAL A 266 -15.09 -11.21 16.39
N PRO A 267 -15.93 -10.96 17.41
CA PRO A 267 -15.97 -9.67 18.07
C PRO A 267 -14.60 -9.36 18.65
N SER A 268 -14.01 -8.25 18.24
CA SER A 268 -12.60 -7.94 18.47
C SER A 268 -12.44 -6.64 19.25
N SER A 269 -11.55 -6.65 20.23
CA SER A 269 -11.25 -5.48 21.09
C SER A 269 -9.91 -4.82 20.78
N PHE A 270 -9.18 -5.29 19.77
CA PHE A 270 -7.90 -4.67 19.37
C PHE A 270 -8.15 -3.33 18.69
N ASN A 271 -7.18 -2.41 18.84
CA ASN A 271 -7.23 -1.12 18.18
C ASN A 271 -7.10 -1.29 16.66
N TRP A 272 -8.05 -0.71 15.93
CA TRP A 272 -8.15 -0.79 14.47
C TRP A 272 -8.54 0.57 13.91
N SER A 273 -7.89 0.97 12.82
CA SER A 273 -8.28 2.12 12.01
C SER A 273 -7.95 1.85 10.54
N ASP A 274 -8.84 2.27 9.63
CA ASP A 274 -8.59 2.22 8.19
C ASP A 274 -7.65 3.33 7.68
N LEU A 275 -7.23 4.24 8.58
CA LEU A 275 -6.47 5.45 8.28
C LEU A 275 -6.99 6.21 7.05
N GLY A 276 -8.32 6.40 6.99
CA GLY A 276 -8.99 7.00 5.83
C GLY A 276 -8.87 8.54 5.70
N SER A 277 -8.43 9.24 6.75
CA SER A 277 -8.43 10.71 6.83
C SER A 277 -7.33 11.28 7.74
N TRP A 278 -7.09 12.59 7.65
CA TRP A 278 -6.13 13.27 8.53
C TRP A 278 -6.56 13.30 10.00
N ASP A 279 -7.87 13.30 10.29
CA ASP A 279 -8.39 13.12 11.65
C ASP A 279 -7.99 11.76 12.23
N ALA A 280 -8.04 10.69 11.44
CA ALA A 280 -7.57 9.37 11.88
C ALA A 280 -6.06 9.39 12.19
N VAL A 281 -5.25 10.06 11.36
CA VAL A 281 -3.82 10.25 11.59
C VAL A 281 -3.56 11.03 12.89
N TRP A 282 -4.31 12.10 13.15
CA TRP A 282 -4.20 12.87 14.40
C TRP A 282 -4.57 12.05 15.64
N LYS A 283 -5.63 11.25 15.58
CA LYS A 283 -6.07 10.38 16.69
C LYS A 283 -5.02 9.35 17.10
N LEU A 284 -4.20 8.90 16.15
CA LEU A 284 -3.13 7.92 16.37
C LEU A 284 -1.80 8.55 16.82
N GLY A 285 -1.60 9.83 16.54
CA GLY A 285 -0.36 10.53 16.88
C GLY A 285 -0.19 10.78 18.38
N ALA A 286 1.07 10.82 18.81
CA ALA A 286 1.41 11.28 20.15
C ALA A 286 1.12 12.78 20.26
N ARG A 287 0.17 13.13 21.13
CA ARG A 287 -0.29 14.51 21.32
C ARG A 287 0.53 15.24 22.39
N ASP A 288 0.82 16.51 22.14
CA ASP A 288 1.39 17.42 23.15
C ASP A 288 0.34 17.87 24.18
N GLU A 289 0.75 18.70 25.15
CA GLU A 289 -0.14 19.23 26.19
C GLU A 289 -1.32 20.05 25.66
N ALA A 290 -1.20 20.61 24.45
CA ALA A 290 -2.23 21.38 23.76
C ALA A 290 -3.07 20.52 22.79
N GLY A 291 -2.85 19.20 22.76
CA GLY A 291 -3.55 18.27 21.89
C GLY A 291 -3.05 18.23 20.44
N ASN A 292 -1.92 18.87 20.13
CA ASN A 292 -1.37 18.87 18.78
C ASN A 292 -0.54 17.61 18.50
N VAL A 293 -0.56 17.18 17.25
CA VAL A 293 0.38 16.20 16.69
C VAL A 293 1.25 16.95 15.68
N ALA A 294 2.55 17.00 15.94
CA ALA A 294 3.53 17.63 15.05
C ALA A 294 4.55 16.60 14.56
N SER A 295 4.85 16.62 13.25
CA SER A 295 5.89 15.77 12.65
C SER A 295 6.74 16.57 11.65
N GLY A 296 8.06 16.39 11.74
CA GLY A 296 9.04 17.12 10.93
C GLY A 296 9.24 18.56 11.39
N ASN A 297 9.44 19.46 10.43
CA ASN A 297 9.81 20.86 10.69
C ASN A 297 8.56 21.71 11.00
N ALA A 298 8.22 21.87 12.30
CA ALA A 298 7.06 22.64 12.72
C ALA A 298 7.32 23.51 13.97
N THR A 299 6.71 24.68 14.02
CA THR A 299 6.61 25.57 15.19
C THR A 299 5.16 25.94 15.42
N LEU A 300 4.66 25.60 16.61
CA LEU A 300 3.29 25.82 17.03
C LEU A 300 3.25 26.93 18.10
N ILE A 301 2.48 27.98 17.85
CA ILE A 301 2.31 29.10 18.80
C ILE A 301 0.82 29.29 19.06
N ASN A 302 0.35 29.12 20.29
CA ASN A 302 -1.08 29.22 20.62
C ASN A 302 -1.97 28.36 19.70
N THR A 303 -1.51 27.17 19.32
CA THR A 303 -2.26 26.24 18.45
C THR A 303 -2.71 25.04 19.27
N LYS A 304 -3.92 24.52 19.01
CA LYS A 304 -4.53 23.41 19.77
C LYS A 304 -5.17 22.37 18.86
N ASN A 305 -5.26 21.13 19.34
CA ASN A 305 -5.98 20.01 18.70
C ASN A 305 -5.68 19.85 17.19
N SER A 306 -4.46 20.18 16.76
CA SER A 306 -4.13 20.30 15.33
C SER A 306 -3.13 19.24 14.89
N LEU A 307 -3.18 18.87 13.62
CA LEU A 307 -2.19 18.03 12.96
C LEU A 307 -1.30 18.89 12.07
N VAL A 308 0.00 18.94 12.36
CA VAL A 308 0.96 19.69 11.55
C VAL A 308 2.09 18.78 11.12
N MET A 309 2.22 18.55 9.82
CA MET A 309 3.20 17.62 9.27
C MET A 309 3.94 18.27 8.11
N SER A 310 5.27 18.18 8.11
CA SER A 310 6.08 18.62 6.98
C SER A 310 7.21 17.66 6.66
N ARG A 311 7.37 17.36 5.37
CA ARG A 311 8.52 16.59 4.86
C ARG A 311 9.74 17.45 4.51
N THR A 312 9.53 18.75 4.27
CA THR A 312 10.56 19.63 3.72
C THR A 312 10.55 20.98 4.41
N SER A 313 9.56 21.83 4.11
CA SER A 313 9.47 23.22 4.57
C SER A 313 9.27 23.32 6.08
N HIS A 314 9.72 24.42 6.69
CA HIS A 314 9.37 24.71 8.08
C HIS A 314 7.96 25.32 8.15
N LEU A 315 7.06 24.70 8.92
CA LEU A 315 5.70 25.18 9.13
C LEU A 315 5.61 25.98 10.43
N ALA A 316 5.22 27.25 10.35
CA ALA A 316 4.86 28.05 11.51
C ALA A 316 3.32 28.19 11.57
N VAL A 317 2.70 27.64 12.62
CA VAL A 317 1.24 27.67 12.80
C VAL A 317 0.93 28.42 14.08
N GLN A 318 0.11 29.47 13.96
CA GLN A 318 -0.19 30.37 15.06
C GLN A 318 -1.69 30.62 15.23
N GLY A 319 -2.19 30.45 16.45
CA GLY A 319 -3.54 30.89 16.83
C GLY A 319 -4.69 30.05 16.25
N LEU A 320 -4.41 28.84 15.76
CA LEU A 320 -5.41 27.96 15.15
C LEU A 320 -5.82 26.82 16.10
N ASP A 321 -7.03 26.30 15.92
CA ASP A 321 -7.56 25.16 16.68
C ASP A 321 -8.23 24.18 15.70
N GLY A 322 -7.99 22.89 15.87
CA GLY A 322 -8.64 21.85 15.08
C GLY A 322 -8.29 21.86 13.58
N VAL A 323 -7.05 22.23 13.21
CA VAL A 323 -6.62 22.28 11.80
C VAL A 323 -5.65 21.15 11.43
N ALA A 324 -5.69 20.74 10.18
CA ALA A 324 -4.67 19.93 9.54
C ALA A 324 -3.85 20.81 8.58
N VAL A 325 -2.54 20.90 8.80
CA VAL A 325 -1.56 21.61 7.95
C VAL A 325 -0.50 20.60 7.52
N ILE A 326 -0.59 20.15 6.27
CA ILE A 326 0.25 19.05 5.76
C ILE A 326 1.05 19.55 4.57
N ALA A 327 2.36 19.57 4.68
CA ALA A 327 3.27 19.95 3.61
C ALA A 327 4.03 18.73 3.05
N SER A 328 3.84 18.53 1.76
CA SER A 328 4.67 17.67 0.91
C SER A 328 5.75 18.50 0.20
N GLU A 329 6.54 17.85 -0.64
CA GLU A 329 7.59 18.46 -1.43
C GLU A 329 7.07 19.52 -2.41
N ASP A 330 5.86 19.34 -2.94
CA ASP A 330 5.30 20.17 -4.03
C ASP A 330 3.95 20.82 -3.71
N ALA A 331 3.31 20.45 -2.61
CA ALA A 331 1.99 20.96 -2.23
C ALA A 331 1.77 21.02 -0.71
N VAL A 332 0.92 21.96 -0.29
CA VAL A 332 0.47 22.13 1.10
C VAL A 332 -1.05 22.01 1.16
N TYR A 333 -1.55 21.17 2.06
CA TYR A 333 -2.96 21.09 2.44
C TYR A 333 -3.19 21.84 3.74
N VAL A 334 -4.23 22.67 3.77
CA VAL A 334 -4.72 23.33 4.98
C VAL A 334 -6.23 23.17 5.03
N GLY A 335 -6.74 22.62 6.11
CA GLY A 335 -8.18 22.44 6.31
C GLY A 335 -8.53 22.17 7.77
N ARG A 336 -9.82 22.16 8.08
CA ARG A 336 -10.28 21.69 9.39
C ARG A 336 -10.09 20.18 9.49
N LEU A 337 -9.74 19.72 10.68
CA LEU A 337 -9.47 18.31 10.94
C LEU A 337 -10.75 17.46 10.80
N GLU A 338 -11.88 17.97 11.30
CA GLU A 338 -13.21 17.33 11.19
C GLU A 338 -13.67 17.10 9.74
N ASP A 339 -13.27 17.98 8.81
CA ASP A 339 -13.63 17.88 7.39
C ASP A 339 -12.65 17.00 6.59
N SER A 340 -11.68 16.37 7.24
CA SER A 340 -10.60 15.65 6.54
C SER A 340 -11.06 14.45 5.71
N GLN A 341 -12.28 13.94 5.92
CA GLN A 341 -12.90 12.93 5.05
C GLN A 341 -13.17 13.46 3.63
N ASP A 342 -13.34 14.78 3.49
CA ASP A 342 -13.66 15.44 2.23
C ASP A 342 -12.44 15.78 1.36
N VAL A 343 -11.21 15.44 1.78
CA VAL A 343 -9.99 15.62 0.97
C VAL A 343 -10.14 14.97 -0.41
N GLY A 344 -10.89 13.87 -0.52
CA GLY A 344 -11.19 13.25 -1.81
C GLY A 344 -11.90 14.18 -2.81
N LYS A 345 -12.70 15.15 -2.34
CA LYS A 345 -13.33 16.17 -3.19
C LYS A 345 -12.29 17.16 -3.73
N ILE A 346 -11.33 17.57 -2.91
CA ILE A 346 -10.22 18.43 -3.31
C ILE A 346 -9.37 17.73 -4.37
N VAL A 347 -9.02 16.46 -4.15
CA VAL A 347 -8.25 15.66 -5.12
C VAL A 347 -8.98 15.57 -6.46
N LYS A 348 -10.30 15.36 -6.47
CA LYS A 348 -11.10 15.35 -7.71
C LYS A 348 -11.04 16.69 -8.43
N GLN A 349 -11.12 17.80 -7.70
CA GLN A 349 -11.04 19.14 -8.29
C GLN A 349 -9.65 19.43 -8.87
N LEU A 350 -8.58 19.07 -8.17
CA LEU A 350 -7.20 19.22 -8.64
C LEU A 350 -6.93 18.35 -9.88
N ALA A 351 -7.44 17.13 -9.91
CA ALA A 351 -7.32 16.21 -11.04
C ALA A 351 -8.02 16.72 -12.31
N ALA A 352 -9.11 17.47 -12.17
CA ALA A 352 -9.88 17.99 -13.29
C ALA A 352 -9.18 19.12 -14.07
N ALA A 353 -8.20 19.79 -13.46
CA ALA A 353 -7.47 20.90 -14.08
C ALA A 353 -6.07 20.48 -14.51
N LYS A 354 -5.73 20.70 -15.79
CA LYS A 354 -4.40 20.36 -16.36
C LYS A 354 -3.22 20.96 -15.60
N ALA A 355 -3.40 22.15 -15.01
CA ALA A 355 -2.36 22.83 -14.23
C ALA A 355 -2.04 22.12 -12.89
N THR A 356 -2.97 21.32 -12.37
CA THR A 356 -2.86 20.70 -11.04
C THR A 356 -3.00 19.18 -11.04
N SER A 357 -3.36 18.57 -12.17
CA SER A 357 -3.61 17.12 -12.24
C SER A 357 -2.39 16.29 -11.82
N ALA A 358 -1.19 16.74 -12.20
CA ALA A 358 0.07 16.12 -11.81
C ALA A 358 0.23 16.01 -10.28
N LEU A 359 -0.29 16.98 -9.51
CA LEU A 359 -0.28 16.98 -8.03
C LEU A 359 -1.19 15.92 -7.42
N THR A 360 -1.94 15.16 -8.20
CA THR A 360 -2.79 14.06 -7.71
C THR A 360 -2.29 12.70 -8.16
N GLU A 361 -1.54 12.68 -9.26
CA GLU A 361 -1.10 11.47 -9.94
C GLU A 361 0.32 11.09 -9.55
N THR A 362 1.25 12.04 -9.70
CA THR A 362 2.68 11.77 -9.62
C THR A 362 3.23 12.23 -8.29
N HIS A 363 3.89 11.32 -7.59
CA HIS A 363 4.67 11.63 -6.41
C HIS A 363 6.09 12.05 -6.82
N PRO A 364 6.66 13.12 -6.24
CA PRO A 364 8.01 13.58 -6.60
C PRO A 364 9.08 12.52 -6.41
N THR A 365 8.92 11.64 -5.41
CA THR A 365 9.79 10.48 -5.18
C THR A 365 9.21 9.21 -5.79
N SER A 366 10.03 8.50 -6.57
CA SER A 366 9.70 7.23 -7.22
C SER A 366 10.73 6.16 -6.84
N TYR A 367 10.26 5.01 -6.37
CA TYR A 367 11.12 3.90 -5.93
C TYR A 367 11.33 2.87 -7.04
N ARG A 368 12.51 2.24 -7.05
CA ARG A 368 12.97 1.27 -8.05
C ARG A 368 13.74 0.13 -7.35
N PRO A 369 13.96 -1.02 -8.01
CA PRO A 369 14.72 -2.15 -7.43
C PRO A 369 16.14 -1.81 -6.96
N TRP A 370 16.70 -0.75 -7.54
CA TRP A 370 18.04 -0.28 -7.24
C TRP A 370 18.07 0.87 -6.24
N GLY A 371 16.92 1.33 -5.72
CA GLY A 371 16.78 2.49 -4.85
C GLY A 371 15.63 3.38 -5.31
N GLY A 372 15.94 4.53 -5.91
CA GLY A 372 14.91 5.40 -6.48
C GLY A 372 15.43 6.79 -6.84
N TYR A 373 14.51 7.69 -7.15
CA TYR A 373 14.83 9.09 -7.38
C TYR A 373 13.75 10.02 -6.84
N THR A 374 14.13 11.25 -6.52
CA THR A 374 13.22 12.36 -6.20
C THR A 374 13.40 13.46 -7.23
N SER A 375 12.33 13.89 -7.90
CA SER A 375 12.31 15.11 -8.71
C SER A 375 12.39 16.32 -7.78
N VAL A 376 13.44 17.12 -7.93
CA VAL A 376 13.72 18.29 -7.06
C VAL A 376 13.23 19.58 -7.70
N LEU A 377 13.52 19.77 -8.99
CA LEU A 377 13.16 20.98 -9.72
C LEU A 377 12.98 20.67 -11.21
N ASN A 378 11.94 21.24 -11.82
CA ASN A 378 11.68 21.14 -13.25
C ASN A 378 11.60 22.55 -13.84
N GLY A 379 12.21 22.74 -14.99
CA GLY A 379 12.07 23.96 -15.80
C GLY A 379 11.95 23.60 -17.28
N ASP A 380 11.75 24.61 -18.12
CA ASP A 380 11.43 24.42 -19.55
C ASP A 380 12.49 23.61 -20.33
N ARG A 381 13.75 23.67 -19.89
CA ARG A 381 14.91 23.09 -20.58
C ARG A 381 15.77 22.19 -19.69
N PHE A 382 15.36 22.01 -18.43
CA PHE A 382 16.14 21.23 -17.47
C PHE A 382 15.26 20.52 -16.45
N GLN A 383 15.77 19.42 -15.90
CA GLN A 383 15.18 18.69 -14.80
C GLN A 383 16.28 18.29 -13.82
N VAL A 384 16.05 18.50 -12.53
CA VAL A 384 16.97 18.10 -11.46
C VAL A 384 16.34 16.96 -10.67
N LYS A 385 17.05 15.83 -10.60
CA LYS A 385 16.69 14.68 -9.77
C LYS A 385 17.75 14.42 -8.73
N ARG A 386 17.32 13.95 -7.55
CA ARG A 386 18.19 13.28 -6.59
C ARG A 386 18.00 11.77 -6.76
N LEU A 387 18.98 11.10 -7.33
CA LEU A 387 19.04 9.64 -7.38
C LEU A 387 19.60 9.11 -6.06
N PHE A 388 19.00 8.05 -5.53
CA PHE A 388 19.54 7.29 -4.39
C PHE A 388 19.62 5.82 -4.78
N VAL A 389 20.81 5.24 -4.72
CA VAL A 389 21.08 3.87 -5.19
C VAL A 389 21.55 3.02 -4.02
N THR A 390 20.86 1.92 -3.75
CA THR A 390 21.15 0.97 -2.67
C THR A 390 22.50 0.28 -2.92
N PRO A 391 23.29 -0.04 -1.88
CA PRO A 391 24.55 -0.80 -1.99
C PRO A 391 24.45 -2.03 -2.90
N GLY A 392 25.42 -2.18 -3.81
CA GLY A 392 25.52 -3.30 -4.75
C GLY A 392 24.48 -3.31 -5.87
N LYS A 393 23.64 -2.26 -5.99
CA LYS A 393 22.65 -2.15 -7.06
C LYS A 393 23.13 -1.22 -8.18
N LYS A 394 22.50 -1.36 -9.35
CA LYS A 394 22.80 -0.60 -10.56
C LYS A 394 21.52 -0.31 -11.33
N LEU A 395 21.53 0.79 -12.06
CA LEU A 395 20.51 1.14 -13.03
C LEU A 395 20.66 0.25 -14.27
N SER A 396 19.63 0.22 -15.11
CA SER A 396 19.70 -0.42 -16.42
C SER A 396 20.72 0.30 -17.30
N LEU A 397 21.33 -0.45 -18.23
CA LEU A 397 22.13 0.17 -19.27
C LEU A 397 21.18 0.86 -20.24
N GLN A 398 21.31 2.18 -20.37
CA GLN A 398 20.31 3.00 -21.06
C GLN A 398 20.95 4.12 -21.88
N LYS A 399 20.15 4.75 -22.75
CA LYS A 399 20.49 6.00 -23.44
C LYS A 399 19.25 6.86 -23.62
N HIS A 400 19.46 8.12 -23.94
CA HIS A 400 18.40 9.10 -24.22
C HIS A 400 18.74 9.83 -25.53
N HIS A 401 17.75 10.10 -26.38
CA HIS A 401 18.00 10.75 -27.65
C HIS A 401 18.00 12.27 -27.56
N HIS A 402 17.32 12.88 -26.58
CA HIS A 402 17.00 14.31 -26.60
C HIS A 402 17.57 15.12 -25.44
N ARG A 403 18.35 14.49 -24.56
CA ARG A 403 18.96 15.14 -23.39
C ARG A 403 20.40 14.68 -23.14
N SER A 404 21.18 15.58 -22.56
CA SER A 404 22.43 15.28 -21.87
C SER A 404 22.22 15.34 -20.36
N GLU A 405 23.12 14.72 -19.60
CA GLU A 405 23.01 14.67 -18.14
C GLU A 405 24.33 15.08 -17.48
N HIS A 406 24.22 15.73 -16.33
CA HIS A 406 25.35 16.01 -15.45
C HIS A 406 25.06 15.38 -14.10
N TRP A 407 25.93 14.48 -13.67
CA TRP A 407 25.79 13.76 -12.40
C TRP A 407 26.84 14.26 -11.41
N ILE A 408 26.39 14.68 -10.22
CA ILE A 408 27.24 15.07 -9.11
C ILE A 408 27.04 14.06 -7.97
N CYS A 409 28.11 13.37 -7.58
CA CYS A 409 28.05 12.44 -6.44
C CYS A 409 28.10 13.25 -5.15
N VAL A 410 27.02 13.24 -4.36
CA VAL A 410 26.93 14.00 -3.11
C VAL A 410 27.18 13.14 -1.87
N LYS A 411 27.05 11.81 -2.00
CA LYS A 411 27.29 10.86 -0.90
C LYS A 411 27.68 9.49 -1.45
N GLY A 412 28.72 8.87 -0.90
CA GLY A 412 29.18 7.55 -1.31
C GLY A 412 30.11 7.57 -2.53
N THR A 413 30.06 6.51 -3.33
CA THR A 413 30.92 6.36 -4.50
C THR A 413 30.12 5.75 -5.63
N ALA A 414 30.05 6.45 -6.76
CA ALA A 414 29.41 5.98 -7.97
C ALA A 414 30.43 5.28 -8.87
N GLU A 415 30.00 4.19 -9.50
CA GLU A 415 30.63 3.66 -10.70
C GLU A 415 29.74 4.02 -11.90
N VAL A 416 30.29 4.78 -12.84
CA VAL A 416 29.56 5.30 -14.00
C VAL A 416 30.16 4.74 -15.27
N THR A 417 29.34 4.05 -16.06
CA THR A 417 29.70 3.60 -17.41
C THR A 417 29.19 4.63 -18.43
N ILE A 418 30.03 5.03 -19.40
CA ILE A 418 29.68 5.86 -20.56
C ILE A 418 30.33 5.24 -21.80
N GLY A 419 29.54 4.79 -22.76
CA GLY A 419 30.00 3.98 -23.88
C GLY A 419 30.70 2.72 -23.39
N GLU A 420 31.98 2.57 -23.73
CA GLU A 420 32.83 1.46 -23.31
C GLU A 420 33.66 1.76 -22.05
N GLU A 421 33.69 3.02 -21.61
CA GLU A 421 34.49 3.42 -20.45
C GLU A 421 33.68 3.33 -19.15
N THR A 422 34.34 2.89 -18.08
CA THR A 422 33.78 2.91 -16.72
C THR A 422 34.69 3.68 -15.80
N ARG A 423 34.12 4.61 -15.03
CA ARG A 423 34.85 5.54 -14.16
C ARG A 423 34.23 5.56 -12.76
N ILE A 424 35.07 5.76 -11.75
CA ILE A 424 34.63 6.01 -10.38
C ILE A 424 34.45 7.51 -10.17
N VAL A 425 33.32 7.91 -9.59
CA VAL A 425 32.99 9.29 -9.21
C VAL A 425 32.75 9.30 -7.70
N ARG A 426 33.61 10.03 -6.96
CA ARG A 426 33.57 10.16 -5.50
C ARG A 426 32.74 11.36 -5.07
N GLU A 427 32.48 11.49 -3.77
CA GLU A 427 31.81 12.66 -3.20
C GLU A 427 32.46 13.97 -3.68
N ASN A 428 31.61 14.92 -4.09
CA ASN A 428 31.95 16.21 -4.67
C ASN A 428 32.63 16.16 -6.06
N GLU A 429 32.80 14.97 -6.66
CA GLU A 429 33.16 14.83 -8.07
C GLU A 429 31.90 14.79 -8.95
N SER A 430 32.08 15.06 -10.24
CA SER A 430 30.97 15.04 -11.20
C SER A 430 31.39 14.47 -12.55
N ILE A 431 30.40 14.04 -13.33
CA ILE A 431 30.59 13.49 -14.66
C ILE A 431 29.50 13.98 -15.61
N TYR A 432 29.90 14.28 -16.84
CA TYR A 432 29.00 14.68 -17.94
C TYR A 432 28.70 13.48 -18.84
N ILE A 433 27.43 13.30 -19.16
CA ILE A 433 26.93 12.25 -20.04
C ILE A 433 26.39 12.94 -21.30
N PRO A 434 27.06 12.76 -22.45
CA PRO A 434 26.61 13.34 -23.71
C PRO A 434 25.28 12.77 -24.19
N GLN A 435 24.56 13.56 -24.98
CA GLN A 435 23.31 13.14 -25.61
C GLN A 435 23.53 11.95 -26.55
N GLY A 436 22.64 10.95 -26.49
CA GLY A 436 22.70 9.74 -27.33
C GLY A 436 23.66 8.66 -26.81
N GLU A 437 24.52 8.98 -25.84
CA GLU A 437 25.49 8.03 -25.30
C GLU A 437 24.85 6.99 -24.38
N VAL A 438 25.34 5.76 -24.49
CA VAL A 438 24.95 4.67 -23.61
C VAL A 438 25.62 4.87 -22.26
N HIS A 439 24.86 4.80 -21.18
CA HIS A 439 25.38 5.02 -19.84
C HIS A 439 24.67 4.19 -18.77
N ARG A 440 25.31 4.07 -17.60
CA ARG A 440 24.79 3.35 -16.43
C ARG A 440 25.39 3.90 -15.14
N LEU A 441 24.57 4.01 -14.10
CA LEU A 441 24.99 4.28 -12.73
C LEU A 441 24.97 2.99 -11.88
N ALA A 442 26.03 2.74 -11.13
CA ALA A 442 26.09 1.67 -10.15
C ALA A 442 26.61 2.18 -8.80
N ASN A 443 26.14 1.57 -7.71
CA ASN A 443 26.68 1.76 -6.38
C ASN A 443 27.52 0.54 -5.97
N PRO A 444 28.85 0.54 -6.21
CA PRO A 444 29.74 -0.54 -5.77
C PRO A 444 30.00 -0.50 -4.25
N GLY A 445 29.55 0.55 -3.57
CA GLY A 445 29.80 0.80 -2.17
C GLY A 445 28.94 -0.02 -1.21
N LYS A 446 29.12 0.26 0.08
CA LYS A 446 28.40 -0.37 1.21
C LYS A 446 27.38 0.56 1.88
N ILE A 447 27.30 1.82 1.44
CA ILE A 447 26.35 2.83 1.92
C ILE A 447 25.46 3.31 0.78
N MET A 448 24.32 3.91 1.10
CA MET A 448 23.44 4.52 0.09
C MET A 448 24.23 5.57 -0.70
N LEU A 449 24.26 5.41 -2.02
CA LEU A 449 24.82 6.38 -2.96
C LEU A 449 23.77 7.45 -3.23
N GLU A 450 24.13 8.72 -3.15
CA GLU A 450 23.26 9.83 -3.57
C GLU A 450 23.94 10.65 -4.68
N VAL A 451 23.22 10.85 -5.77
CA VAL A 451 23.68 11.59 -6.95
C VAL A 451 22.64 12.66 -7.30
N ILE A 452 23.09 13.89 -7.51
CA ILE A 452 22.27 14.93 -8.13
C ILE A 452 22.45 14.83 -9.64
N GLU A 453 21.38 14.51 -10.33
CA GLU A 453 21.30 14.46 -11.78
C GLU A 453 20.65 15.75 -12.29
N VAL A 454 21.37 16.46 -13.15
CA VAL A 454 20.84 17.60 -13.91
C VAL A 454 20.70 17.17 -15.36
N GLN A 455 19.47 17.01 -15.81
CA GLN A 455 19.13 16.74 -17.19
C GLN A 455 18.95 18.05 -17.93
N THR A 456 19.50 18.17 -19.15
CA THR A 456 19.33 19.35 -20.00
C THR A 456 19.03 18.91 -21.44
N GLY A 457 17.98 19.44 -22.04
CA GLY A 457 17.54 18.98 -23.36
C GLY A 457 16.30 19.69 -23.90
N SER A 458 15.90 19.34 -25.12
CA SER A 458 14.63 19.78 -25.70
C SER A 458 13.44 18.94 -25.26
N TYR A 459 13.70 17.74 -24.75
CA TYR A 459 12.69 16.80 -24.26
C TYR A 459 13.28 16.00 -23.09
N LEU A 460 12.52 15.87 -22.00
CA LEU A 460 12.98 15.29 -20.73
C LEU A 460 12.05 14.18 -20.20
N GLY A 461 11.12 13.71 -21.04
CA GLY A 461 10.22 12.62 -20.68
C GLY A 461 10.94 11.31 -20.34
N GLU A 462 10.30 10.44 -19.56
CA GLU A 462 10.85 9.11 -19.25
C GLU A 462 10.69 8.11 -20.41
N ASP A 463 9.86 8.42 -21.39
CA ASP A 463 9.67 7.68 -22.64
C ASP A 463 10.82 7.89 -23.66
N ASP A 464 11.71 8.86 -23.45
CA ASP A 464 12.98 8.99 -24.18
C ASP A 464 14.04 7.96 -23.72
N ILE A 465 13.75 7.19 -22.64
CA ILE A 465 14.69 6.21 -22.09
C ILE A 465 14.63 4.91 -22.89
N ILE A 466 15.70 4.63 -23.63
CA ILE A 466 15.90 3.34 -24.30
C ILE A 466 16.78 2.45 -23.42
N ARG A 467 16.22 1.31 -22.96
CA ARG A 467 16.94 0.32 -22.16
C ARG A 467 17.54 -0.75 -23.06
N ILE A 468 18.85 -0.96 -22.95
CA ILE A 468 19.60 -1.93 -23.75
C ILE A 468 19.76 -3.25 -22.99
N VAL A 469 20.07 -3.16 -21.69
CA VAL A 469 20.11 -4.32 -20.78
C VAL A 469 19.26 -3.98 -19.58
N ASP A 470 18.10 -4.62 -19.48
CA ASP A 470 17.19 -4.46 -18.34
C ASP A 470 17.04 -5.77 -17.57
N GLU A 471 17.76 -5.87 -16.45
CA GLU A 471 17.65 -7.01 -15.52
C GLU A 471 16.33 -6.97 -14.71
N PHE A 472 15.45 -6.01 -14.97
CA PHE A 472 14.25 -5.72 -14.18
C PHE A 472 12.92 -5.85 -14.95
N GLY A 473 12.95 -6.40 -16.17
CA GLY A 473 11.74 -6.76 -16.93
C GLY A 473 10.83 -5.59 -17.33
N ARG A 474 11.39 -4.40 -17.64
CA ARG A 474 10.70 -3.20 -18.15
C ARG A 474 11.11 -2.88 -19.60
N GLY A 475 11.56 -3.92 -20.31
CA GLY A 475 11.95 -3.87 -21.72
C GLY A 475 10.75 -3.73 -22.65
#